data_AF-A0A223GV59-F1
#
_entry.id   AF-A0A223GV59-F1
#
_cell.length_a   1.000
_cell.length_b   1.000
_cell.length_c   1.000
_cell.angle_alpha   90.00
_cell.angle_beta   90.00
_cell.angle_gamma   90.00
#
_symmetry.space_group_name_H-M   'P 1'
#
loop_
_entity.id
_entity.type
_entity.pdbx_description
1 polymer ?
#
loop_
_entity_poly.entity_id
_entity_poly.type
_entity_poly.pdbx_seq_one_letter_code
_entity_poly.pdbx_strand_id
1 'polypeptide(L)'
;MARKKISNELWKALQPLLPVVEPSTKGGRPRVDDRAALNGILFVLHTGIPWEDLPKELGFGSGMTCWRRLREWQANGVWERLHLALLKRLREHDQIDWSRASVDGATVAKPPGGEQTGPNPTDRGKLGSKRHLVVDRRGVPLALMVTGANRHDSVVFEVLVDAIPSVPGLDGRPRCRPDKLHADKGYDFARCRRHLRKRGMTPRIARRGIEKNDRLGKHRWVVERTHAWLAGFGKLRIRFERSLQTHLALLTLACAVICGRFVDRFC
;
A
#
# COMPACT_ATOMS: atom_id res chain seq x y z
N MET A 1 18.32 16.65 10.29
CA MET A 1 17.06 16.20 10.94
C MET A 1 17.14 14.70 11.17
N ALA A 2 17.15 14.25 12.43
CA ALA A 2 17.07 12.83 12.74
C ALA A 2 15.75 12.27 12.16
N ARG A 3 15.83 11.33 11.22
CA ARG A 3 14.62 10.69 10.68
C ARG A 3 13.92 9.95 11.81
N LYS A 4 12.60 10.12 11.89
CA LYS A 4 11.77 9.58 12.98
C LYS A 4 12.02 8.07 13.09
N LYS A 5 12.47 7.61 14.27
CA LYS A 5 12.52 6.18 14.62
C LYS A 5 11.11 5.60 14.47
N ILE A 6 11.02 4.29 14.26
CA ILE A 6 9.76 3.58 14.09
C ILE A 6 8.67 4.01 15.09
N SER A 7 7.42 4.19 14.63
CA SER A 7 6.28 4.36 15.52
C SER A 7 6.18 3.16 16.47
N ASN A 8 6.03 3.42 17.77
CA ASN A 8 5.81 2.35 18.75
C ASN A 8 4.56 1.53 18.39
N GLU A 9 3.52 2.15 17.84
CA GLU A 9 2.30 1.45 17.44
C GLU A 9 2.53 0.57 16.21
N LEU A 10 3.36 1.00 15.26
CA LEU A 10 3.75 0.14 14.14
C LEU A 10 4.50 -1.11 14.64
N TRP A 11 5.41 -0.95 15.60
CA TRP A 11 6.13 -2.09 16.17
C TRP A 11 5.22 -3.02 16.97
N LYS A 12 4.38 -2.46 17.86
CA LYS A 12 3.41 -3.25 18.66
C LYS A 12 2.46 -4.06 17.77
N ALA A 13 2.02 -3.49 16.65
CA ALA A 13 1.18 -4.20 15.68
C ALA A 13 1.94 -5.30 14.92
N LEU A 14 3.22 -5.08 14.61
CA LEU A 14 4.03 -6.03 13.85
C LEU A 14 4.52 -7.21 14.68
N GLN A 15 5.05 -6.95 15.87
CA GLN A 15 5.75 -7.94 16.70
C GLN A 15 5.01 -9.29 16.82
N PRO A 16 3.69 -9.35 17.12
CA PRO A 16 2.98 -10.62 17.23
C PRO A 16 2.73 -11.34 15.90
N LEU A 17 2.99 -10.68 14.76
CA LEU A 17 2.78 -11.23 13.42
C LEU A 17 4.05 -11.86 12.83
N LEU A 18 5.19 -11.66 13.48
CA LEU A 18 6.49 -12.14 13.04
C LEU A 18 6.57 -13.66 13.20
N PRO A 19 7.19 -14.37 12.24
CA PRO A 19 7.41 -15.80 12.37
C PRO A 19 8.33 -16.09 13.55
N VAL A 20 8.01 -17.14 14.31
CA VAL A 20 8.92 -17.68 15.32
C VAL A 20 10.08 -18.35 14.60
N VAL A 21 11.31 -17.92 14.91
CA VAL A 21 12.52 -18.48 14.31
C VAL A 21 13.31 -19.18 15.41
N GLU A 22 13.40 -20.51 15.31
CA GLU A 22 14.24 -21.29 16.21
C GLU A 22 15.72 -21.15 15.83
N PRO A 23 16.61 -20.87 16.80
CA PRO A 23 18.05 -20.89 16.55
C PRO A 23 18.52 -22.24 16.04
N SER A 24 19.42 -22.24 15.06
CA SER A 24 20.03 -23.47 14.56
C SER A 24 20.83 -24.17 15.67
N THR A 25 20.57 -25.47 15.86
CA THR A 25 21.35 -26.33 16.78
C THR A 25 22.81 -26.45 16.38
N LYS A 26 23.13 -26.23 15.09
CA LYS A 26 24.50 -26.25 14.56
C LYS A 26 25.28 -24.96 14.85
N GLY A 27 24.68 -23.99 15.54
CA GLY A 27 25.27 -22.67 15.77
C GLY A 27 25.29 -21.79 14.51
N GLY A 28 25.93 -20.63 14.62
CA GLY A 28 26.06 -19.64 13.54
C GLY A 28 25.95 -18.20 14.05
N ARG A 29 26.14 -17.24 13.14
CA ARG A 29 25.96 -15.82 13.49
C ARG A 29 24.53 -15.57 13.95
N PRO A 30 24.30 -14.96 15.13
CA PRO A 30 22.96 -14.63 15.58
C PRO A 30 22.21 -13.80 14.56
N ARG A 31 20.90 -14.09 14.44
CA ARG A 31 19.99 -13.33 13.60
C ARG A 31 19.90 -11.91 14.13
N VAL A 32 19.95 -10.92 13.23
CA VAL A 32 19.76 -9.51 13.59
C VAL A 32 18.38 -9.34 14.22
N ASP A 33 18.30 -8.55 15.28
CA ASP A 33 17.05 -8.19 15.95
C ASP A 33 15.99 -7.69 14.95
N ASP A 34 14.75 -8.12 15.16
CA ASP A 34 13.65 -7.89 14.23
C ASP A 34 13.28 -6.41 14.16
N ARG A 35 13.38 -5.69 15.29
CA ARG A 35 13.13 -4.25 15.34
C ARG A 35 14.24 -3.49 14.62
N ALA A 36 15.50 -3.91 14.78
CA ALA A 36 16.63 -3.35 14.05
C ALA A 36 16.48 -3.57 12.53
N ALA A 37 16.15 -4.78 12.10
CA ALA A 37 15.94 -5.10 10.69
C ALA A 37 14.78 -4.27 10.08
N LEU A 38 13.68 -4.11 10.82
CA LEU A 38 12.56 -3.27 10.39
C LEU A 38 12.94 -1.80 10.27
N ASN A 39 13.73 -1.24 11.20
CA ASN A 39 14.22 0.13 11.07
C ASN A 39 15.09 0.29 9.82
N GLY A 40 15.93 -0.70 9.48
CA GLY A 40 16.69 -0.70 8.23
C GLY A 40 15.80 -0.76 6.98
N ILE A 41 14.76 -1.59 6.98
CA ILE A 41 13.75 -1.63 5.90
C ILE A 41 13.06 -0.28 5.74
N LEU A 42 12.59 0.32 6.84
CA LEU A 42 11.92 1.63 6.83
C LEU A 42 12.87 2.73 6.36
N PHE A 43 14.14 2.67 6.76
CA PHE A 43 15.16 3.60 6.29
C PHE A 43 15.27 3.53 4.77
N VAL A 44 15.52 2.34 4.21
CA VAL A 44 15.60 2.14 2.75
C VAL A 44 14.31 2.56 2.04
N LEU A 45 13.14 2.21 2.59
CA LEU A 45 11.84 2.59 2.04
C LEU A 45 11.70 4.12 1.94
N HIS A 46 12.08 4.84 3.00
CA HIS A 46 11.99 6.30 3.06
C HIS A 46 13.02 7.00 2.17
N THR A 47 14.28 6.54 2.18
CA THR A 47 15.36 7.20 1.45
C THR A 47 15.40 6.86 -0.03
N GLY A 48 15.01 5.63 -0.38
CA GLY A 48 15.15 5.10 -1.73
C GLY A 48 16.56 4.63 -2.09
N ILE A 49 17.50 4.59 -1.14
CA ILE A 49 18.87 4.12 -1.42
C ILE A 49 18.86 2.64 -1.86
N PRO A 50 19.88 2.20 -2.62
CA PRO A 50 20.20 0.79 -2.81
C PRO A 50 20.31 0.06 -1.47
N TRP A 51 20.01 -1.24 -1.46
CA TRP A 51 20.03 -1.99 -0.21
C TRP A 51 21.46 -2.03 0.35
N GLU A 52 22.44 -2.26 -0.51
CA GLU A 52 23.88 -2.31 -0.22
C GLU A 52 24.41 -1.04 0.45
N ASP A 53 23.78 0.11 0.17
CA ASP A 53 24.17 1.42 0.67
C ASP A 53 23.57 1.76 2.04
N LEU A 54 22.82 0.84 2.66
CA LEU A 54 22.32 1.03 4.02
C LEU A 54 23.51 1.18 4.99
N PRO A 55 23.67 2.35 5.66
CA PRO A 55 24.84 2.58 6.51
C PRO A 55 24.84 1.65 7.73
N LYS A 56 25.96 0.94 7.93
CA LYS A 56 26.09 -0.11 8.97
C LYS A 56 26.17 0.49 10.37
N GLU A 57 26.70 1.69 10.49
CA GLU A 57 26.82 2.50 11.71
C GLU A 57 25.46 2.81 12.36
N LEU A 58 24.35 2.67 11.64
CA LEU A 58 23.01 2.83 12.18
C LEU A 58 22.55 1.63 13.05
N GLY A 59 23.29 0.52 13.04
CA GLY A 59 23.00 -0.64 13.89
C GLY A 59 21.84 -1.52 13.42
N PHE A 60 21.33 -1.33 12.19
CA PHE A 60 20.21 -2.11 11.63
C PHE A 60 20.64 -3.47 11.02
N GLY A 61 21.92 -3.82 11.13
CA GLY A 61 22.54 -4.88 10.35
C GLY A 61 22.86 -4.43 8.92
N SER A 62 23.25 -5.37 8.05
CA SER A 62 23.51 -5.03 6.65
C SER A 62 22.22 -4.83 5.86
N GLY A 63 22.27 -3.99 4.83
CA GLY A 63 21.16 -3.82 3.90
C GLY A 63 20.62 -5.11 3.29
N MET A 64 21.50 -6.04 2.92
CA MET A 64 21.09 -7.36 2.43
C MET A 64 20.37 -8.20 3.48
N THR A 65 20.66 -7.99 4.78
CA THR A 65 19.89 -8.62 5.86
C THR A 65 18.49 -8.04 5.94
N CYS A 66 18.34 -6.73 5.82
CA CYS A 66 17.04 -6.06 5.76
C CYS A 66 16.23 -6.50 4.53
N TRP A 67 16.87 -6.62 3.36
CA TRP A 67 16.24 -7.10 2.14
C TRP A 67 15.76 -8.56 2.25
N ARG A 68 16.61 -9.46 2.79
CA ARG A 68 16.19 -10.85 3.06
C ARG A 68 15.02 -10.89 4.03
N ARG A 69 15.05 -10.05 5.07
CA ARG A 69 13.97 -9.95 6.05
C ARG A 69 12.65 -9.50 5.43
N LEU A 70 12.70 -8.46 4.59
CA LEU A 70 11.54 -7.96 3.85
C LEU A 70 10.87 -9.09 3.05
N ARG A 71 11.68 -9.88 2.34
CA ARG A 71 11.18 -10.99 1.51
C ARG A 71 10.65 -12.16 2.34
N GLU A 72 11.34 -12.51 3.42
CA GLU A 72 10.90 -13.56 4.33
C GLU A 72 9.53 -13.22 4.95
N TRP A 73 9.39 -11.99 5.45
CA TRP A 73 8.13 -11.50 6.01
C TRP A 73 7.02 -11.40 4.95
N GLN A 74 7.37 -11.03 3.71
CA GLN A 74 6.41 -11.09 2.58
C GLN A 74 5.94 -12.51 2.30
N ALA A 75 6.85 -13.48 2.24
CA ALA A 75 6.51 -14.88 2.01
C ALA A 75 5.62 -15.47 3.12
N ASN A 76 5.75 -14.96 4.35
CA ASN A 76 4.92 -15.34 5.49
C ASN A 76 3.64 -14.52 5.65
N GLY A 77 3.32 -13.61 4.71
CA GLY A 77 2.12 -12.77 4.75
C GLY A 77 2.12 -11.68 5.84
N VAL A 78 3.27 -11.40 6.44
CA VAL A 78 3.40 -10.47 7.58
C VAL A 78 2.92 -9.06 7.22
N TRP A 79 3.27 -8.57 6.02
CA TRP A 79 2.94 -7.19 5.61
C TRP A 79 1.44 -6.97 5.40
N GLU A 80 0.75 -7.93 4.80
CA GLU A 80 -0.71 -7.89 4.64
C GLU A 80 -1.41 -7.94 6.00
N ARG A 81 -0.99 -8.86 6.88
CA ARG A 81 -1.51 -8.93 8.26
C ARG A 81 -1.23 -7.65 9.05
N LEU A 82 -0.07 -7.02 8.85
CA LEU A 82 0.26 -5.73 9.50
C LEU A 82 -0.67 -4.61 9.02
N HIS A 83 -0.91 -4.53 7.71
CA HIS A 83 -1.82 -3.53 7.16
C HIS A 83 -3.23 -3.72 7.72
N LEU A 84 -3.74 -4.97 7.78
CA LEU A 84 -5.02 -5.28 8.40
C LEU A 84 -5.04 -4.95 9.90
N ALA A 85 -3.98 -5.24 10.65
CA ALA A 85 -3.89 -4.94 12.07
C ALA A 85 -3.98 -3.42 12.35
N LEU A 86 -3.39 -2.59 11.49
CA LEU A 86 -3.50 -1.13 11.61
C LEU A 86 -4.86 -0.61 11.17
N LEU A 87 -5.49 -1.21 10.15
CA LEU A 87 -6.88 -0.91 9.82
C LEU A 87 -7.82 -1.28 10.97
N LYS A 88 -7.59 -2.42 11.63
CA LYS A 88 -8.33 -2.83 12.84
C LYS A 88 -8.19 -1.79 13.93
N ARG A 89 -6.97 -1.33 14.24
CA ARG A 89 -6.75 -0.26 15.23
C ARG A 89 -7.48 1.03 14.87
N LEU A 90 -7.41 1.46 13.61
CA LEU A 90 -8.19 2.62 13.16
C LEU A 90 -9.69 2.39 13.36
N ARG A 91 -10.18 1.18 13.11
CA ARG A 91 -11.59 0.83 13.30
C ARG A 91 -12.00 0.81 14.77
N GLU A 92 -11.16 0.31 15.68
CA GLU A 92 -11.37 0.33 17.14
C GLU A 92 -11.59 1.76 17.67
N HIS A 93 -11.01 2.75 17.02
CA HIS A 93 -11.21 4.18 17.34
C HIS A 93 -12.23 4.89 16.42
N ASP A 94 -12.98 4.15 15.60
CA ASP A 94 -13.91 4.64 14.56
C ASP A 94 -13.30 5.67 13.58
N GLN A 95 -12.03 5.48 13.24
CA GLN A 95 -11.25 6.39 12.41
C GLN A 95 -11.25 6.05 10.91
N ILE A 96 -11.92 4.96 10.49
CA ILE A 96 -12.16 4.64 9.07
C ILE A 96 -13.51 5.21 8.66
N ASP A 97 -13.50 6.18 7.75
CA ASP A 97 -14.74 6.77 7.23
C ASP A 97 -15.31 5.94 6.09
N TRP A 98 -16.30 5.13 6.42
CA TRP A 98 -16.99 4.26 5.45
C TRP A 98 -18.07 4.96 4.63
N SER A 99 -18.39 6.23 4.87
CA SER A 99 -19.41 6.95 4.09
C SER A 99 -19.03 7.07 2.60
N ARG A 100 -17.73 6.99 2.33
CA ARG A 100 -17.14 7.13 1.00
C ARG A 100 -15.75 6.52 0.94
N ALA A 101 -15.46 5.89 -0.18
CA ALA A 101 -14.10 5.64 -0.65
C ALA A 101 -13.87 6.24 -2.03
N SER A 102 -12.60 6.42 -2.39
CA SER A 102 -12.14 6.83 -3.72
C SER A 102 -11.15 5.81 -4.26
N VAL A 103 -11.21 5.53 -5.58
CA VAL A 103 -10.27 4.66 -6.29
C VAL A 103 -9.61 5.41 -7.42
N ASP A 104 -8.30 5.21 -7.56
CA ASP A 104 -7.51 5.77 -8.65
C ASP A 104 -6.27 4.90 -8.92
N GLY A 105 -5.71 5.10 -10.11
CA GLY A 105 -4.49 4.46 -10.57
C GLY A 105 -3.36 5.47 -10.74
N ALA A 106 -2.15 5.11 -10.35
CA ALA A 106 -0.95 5.91 -10.59
C ALA A 106 0.14 5.06 -11.24
N THR A 107 0.75 5.58 -12.31
CA THR A 107 1.86 4.92 -12.99
C THR A 107 3.19 5.28 -12.34
N VAL A 108 4.07 4.29 -12.18
CA VAL A 108 5.46 4.45 -11.75
C VAL A 108 6.39 3.86 -12.80
N ALA A 109 7.48 4.56 -13.10
CA ALA A 109 8.50 4.06 -14.01
C ALA A 109 9.14 2.79 -13.42
N LYS A 110 9.43 1.81 -14.30
CA LYS A 110 10.14 0.58 -13.96
C LYS A 110 11.21 0.29 -15.02
N PRO A 111 12.31 1.08 -15.03
CA PRO A 111 13.36 0.94 -16.05
C PRO A 111 13.93 -0.49 -16.18
N PRO A 112 14.13 -1.26 -15.09
CA PRO A 112 14.67 -2.63 -15.21
C PRO A 112 13.76 -3.68 -15.87
N GLY A 113 12.49 -3.38 -16.17
CA GLY A 113 11.55 -4.36 -16.73
C GLY A 113 11.13 -5.48 -15.76
N GLY A 114 10.42 -6.51 -16.25
CA GLY A 114 10.00 -7.70 -15.50
C GLY A 114 8.48 -7.80 -15.24
N GLU A 115 8.07 -8.53 -14.19
CA GLU A 115 6.66 -8.80 -13.89
C GLU A 115 5.81 -7.54 -13.71
N GLN A 116 4.56 -7.59 -14.21
CA GLN A 116 3.58 -6.49 -14.16
C GLN A 116 4.17 -5.17 -14.66
N THR A 117 4.81 -5.21 -15.82
CA THR A 117 5.41 -4.07 -16.50
C THR A 117 4.87 -4.00 -17.92
N GLY A 118 4.66 -2.79 -18.43
CA GLY A 118 4.31 -2.59 -19.83
C GLY A 118 4.66 -1.18 -20.29
N PRO A 119 4.60 -0.92 -21.61
CA PRO A 119 4.83 0.40 -22.16
C PRO A 119 3.76 1.37 -21.66
N ASN A 120 4.18 2.51 -21.10
CA ASN A 120 3.25 3.54 -20.65
C ASN A 120 2.72 4.34 -21.85
N PRO A 121 1.40 4.29 -22.14
CA PRO A 121 0.82 5.02 -23.26
C PRO A 121 1.01 6.54 -23.18
N THR A 122 1.21 7.09 -21.97
CA THR A 122 1.31 8.53 -21.73
C THR A 122 2.74 9.04 -21.52
N ASP A 123 3.75 8.14 -21.52
CA ASP A 123 5.16 8.49 -21.33
C ASP A 123 6.03 7.84 -22.40
N ARG A 124 5.66 8.07 -23.67
CA ARG A 124 6.40 7.63 -24.86
C ARG A 124 6.73 6.12 -24.88
N GLY A 125 5.86 5.30 -24.30
CA GLY A 125 6.05 3.85 -24.25
C GLY A 125 7.10 3.37 -23.23
N LYS A 126 7.61 4.24 -22.34
CA LYS A 126 8.56 3.81 -21.30
C LYS A 126 7.96 2.72 -20.41
N LEU A 127 8.80 1.78 -20.00
CA LEU A 127 8.39 0.68 -19.15
C LEU A 127 7.98 1.17 -17.76
N GLY A 128 6.79 0.75 -17.34
CA GLY A 128 6.25 1.10 -16.04
C GLY A 128 5.27 0.09 -15.49
N SER A 129 4.95 0.28 -14.22
CA SER A 129 3.87 -0.41 -13.52
C SER A 129 2.84 0.60 -13.08
N LYS A 130 1.61 0.15 -12.90
CA LYS A 130 0.53 0.96 -12.36
C LYS A 130 0.09 0.39 -11.03
N ARG A 131 0.06 1.25 -10.01
CA ARG A 131 -0.52 0.92 -8.71
C ARG A 131 -1.95 1.45 -8.67
N HIS A 132 -2.87 0.61 -8.24
CA HIS A 132 -4.28 0.96 -8.06
C HIS A 132 -4.56 0.98 -6.57
N LEU A 133 -5.23 2.01 -6.09
CA LEU A 133 -5.42 2.22 -4.66
C LEU A 133 -6.88 2.56 -4.36
N VAL A 134 -7.45 1.92 -3.33
CA VAL A 134 -8.70 2.34 -2.71
C VAL A 134 -8.39 3.01 -1.39
N VAL A 135 -8.94 4.19 -1.17
CA VAL A 135 -8.79 4.92 0.09
C VAL A 135 -10.15 5.35 0.64
N ASP A 136 -10.26 5.46 1.96
CA ASP A 136 -11.43 6.06 2.61
C ASP A 136 -11.48 7.60 2.38
N ARG A 137 -12.50 8.28 2.92
CA ARG A 137 -12.63 9.75 2.79
C ARG A 137 -11.44 10.52 3.37
N ARG A 138 -10.72 9.97 4.34
CA ARG A 138 -9.60 10.62 5.03
C ARG A 138 -8.26 10.35 4.34
N GLY A 139 -8.21 9.37 3.44
CA GLY A 139 -7.01 8.94 2.72
C GLY A 139 -6.34 7.71 3.32
N VAL A 140 -7.00 7.00 4.24
CA VAL A 140 -6.57 5.70 4.76
C VAL A 140 -6.57 4.69 3.62
N PRO A 141 -5.43 4.08 3.26
CA PRO A 141 -5.37 3.08 2.21
C PRO A 141 -6.05 1.80 2.67
N LEU A 142 -7.11 1.40 1.97
CA LEU A 142 -7.92 0.21 2.29
C LEU A 142 -7.47 -1.02 1.50
N ALA A 143 -7.13 -0.86 0.23
CA ALA A 143 -6.68 -1.93 -0.64
C ALA A 143 -5.74 -1.40 -1.73
N LEU A 144 -4.80 -2.24 -2.20
CA LEU A 144 -3.87 -1.90 -3.27
C LEU A 144 -3.68 -3.07 -4.24
N MET A 145 -3.43 -2.77 -5.52
CA MET A 145 -3.04 -3.75 -6.54
C MET A 145 -2.01 -3.16 -7.50
N VAL A 146 -1.28 -4.01 -8.22
CA VAL A 146 -0.28 -3.58 -9.22
C VAL A 146 -0.50 -4.30 -10.55
N THR A 147 -0.48 -3.54 -11.64
CA THR A 147 -0.52 -4.05 -13.01
C THR A 147 0.62 -3.47 -13.86
N GLY A 148 0.82 -3.97 -15.09
CA GLY A 148 1.61 -3.24 -16.10
C GLY A 148 1.00 -1.87 -16.44
N ALA A 149 1.84 -0.89 -16.81
CA ALA A 149 1.38 0.46 -17.14
C ALA A 149 0.48 0.55 -18.38
N ASN A 150 0.59 -0.41 -19.30
CA ASN A 150 -0.26 -0.54 -20.49
C ASN A 150 -1.69 -1.01 -20.17
N ARG A 151 -1.94 -1.52 -18.96
CA ARG A 151 -3.27 -2.00 -18.58
C ARG A 151 -4.17 -0.81 -18.21
N HIS A 152 -5.37 -0.85 -18.75
CA HIS A 152 -6.41 0.12 -18.44
C HIS A 152 -6.93 -0.09 -17.00
N ASP A 153 -7.23 0.99 -16.28
CA ASP A 153 -7.47 0.94 -14.83
C ASP A 153 -8.70 0.13 -14.44
N SER A 154 -9.72 0.21 -15.28
CA SER A 154 -10.96 -0.55 -15.12
C SER A 154 -10.81 -2.08 -15.23
N VAL A 155 -9.64 -2.63 -15.60
CA VAL A 155 -9.43 -4.08 -15.73
C VAL A 155 -9.36 -4.76 -14.36
N VAL A 156 -8.84 -4.09 -13.35
CA VAL A 156 -8.69 -4.65 -11.99
C VAL A 156 -9.71 -4.09 -11.00
N PHE A 157 -10.63 -3.25 -11.46
CA PHE A 157 -11.57 -2.54 -10.60
C PHE A 157 -12.37 -3.47 -9.70
N GLU A 158 -12.95 -4.52 -10.27
CA GLU A 158 -13.77 -5.47 -9.55
C GLU A 158 -12.97 -6.19 -8.44
N VAL A 159 -11.78 -6.69 -8.81
CA VAL A 159 -10.88 -7.42 -7.92
C VAL A 159 -10.35 -6.52 -6.79
N LEU A 160 -9.97 -5.29 -7.13
CA LEU A 160 -9.45 -4.31 -6.17
C LEU A 160 -10.51 -3.90 -5.13
N VAL A 161 -11.75 -3.69 -5.57
CA VAL A 161 -12.86 -3.36 -4.68
C VAL A 161 -13.20 -4.53 -3.76
N ASP A 162 -13.11 -5.77 -4.27
CA ASP A 162 -13.31 -6.97 -3.46
C ASP A 162 -12.18 -7.21 -2.45
N ALA A 163 -10.96 -6.79 -2.78
CA ALA A 163 -9.79 -6.91 -1.94
C ALA A 163 -9.81 -5.97 -0.72
N ILE A 164 -10.79 -5.06 -0.58
CA ILE A 164 -10.98 -4.31 0.66
C ILE A 164 -11.25 -5.33 1.78
N PRO A 165 -10.37 -5.44 2.78
CA PRO A 165 -10.47 -6.49 3.78
C PRO A 165 -11.68 -6.27 4.68
N SER A 166 -12.14 -7.34 5.31
CA SER A 166 -13.09 -7.25 6.41
C SER A 166 -12.38 -6.75 7.65
N VAL A 167 -12.62 -5.49 8.01
CA VAL A 167 -11.94 -4.81 9.11
C VAL A 167 -12.77 -4.96 10.39
N PRO A 168 -12.31 -5.75 11.38
CA PRO A 168 -12.92 -5.82 12.70
C PRO A 168 -12.54 -4.60 13.55
N GLY A 169 -13.13 -4.43 14.74
CA GLY A 169 -12.68 -3.44 15.72
C GLY A 169 -13.77 -2.73 16.51
N LEU A 170 -15.01 -2.73 16.01
CA LEU A 170 -16.19 -2.29 16.76
C LEU A 170 -17.16 -3.46 16.89
N ASP A 171 -18.10 -3.34 17.82
CA ASP A 171 -19.15 -4.35 18.02
C ASP A 171 -19.93 -4.62 16.74
N GLY A 172 -20.25 -5.89 16.53
CA GLY A 172 -20.95 -6.38 15.36
C GLY A 172 -20.04 -6.87 14.22
N ARG A 173 -20.61 -6.91 13.01
CA ARG A 173 -19.95 -7.52 11.85
C ARG A 173 -18.78 -6.64 11.36
N PRO A 174 -17.59 -7.23 11.10
CA PRO A 174 -16.50 -6.52 10.44
C PRO A 174 -16.96 -5.83 9.15
N ARG A 175 -16.55 -4.57 8.96
CA ARG A 175 -16.97 -3.77 7.80
C ARG A 175 -15.92 -3.88 6.71
N CYS A 176 -16.36 -4.11 5.47
CA CYS A 176 -15.49 -4.21 4.30
C CYS A 176 -15.96 -3.36 3.12
N ARG A 177 -17.10 -2.66 3.24
CA ARG A 177 -17.72 -1.94 2.13
C ARG A 177 -18.03 -0.49 2.52
N PRO A 178 -17.55 0.50 1.73
CA PRO A 178 -17.96 1.88 1.86
C PRO A 178 -19.34 2.11 1.24
N ASP A 179 -20.11 3.09 1.73
CA ASP A 179 -21.47 3.36 1.24
C ASP A 179 -21.47 3.87 -0.21
N LYS A 180 -20.39 4.57 -0.60
CA LYS A 180 -20.21 5.17 -1.92
C LYS A 180 -18.78 4.98 -2.39
N LEU A 181 -18.58 4.66 -3.67
CA LEU A 181 -17.25 4.61 -4.27
C LEU A 181 -17.12 5.64 -5.40
N HIS A 182 -16.13 6.51 -5.27
CA HIS A 182 -15.76 7.52 -6.25
C HIS A 182 -14.67 7.00 -7.18
N ALA A 183 -14.87 7.18 -8.48
CA ALA A 183 -13.88 6.80 -9.49
C ALA A 183 -13.93 7.78 -10.66
N ASP A 184 -12.83 7.89 -11.39
CA ASP A 184 -12.74 8.78 -12.55
C ASP A 184 -13.46 8.21 -13.79
N LYS A 185 -13.40 8.96 -14.90
CA LYS A 185 -13.99 8.57 -16.18
C LYS A 185 -13.32 7.35 -16.80
N GLY A 186 -12.08 7.06 -16.42
CA GLY A 186 -11.41 5.81 -16.74
C GLY A 186 -12.31 4.63 -16.37
N TYR A 187 -12.98 4.66 -15.22
CA TYR A 187 -13.83 3.56 -14.76
C TYR A 187 -15.28 3.57 -15.27
N ASP A 188 -15.65 4.43 -16.22
CA ASP A 188 -17.02 4.55 -16.73
C ASP A 188 -17.46 3.38 -17.61
N PHE A 189 -17.63 2.21 -16.99
CA PHE A 189 -18.15 1.01 -17.62
C PHE A 189 -19.35 0.48 -16.85
N ALA A 190 -20.33 -0.07 -17.59
CA ALA A 190 -21.53 -0.67 -16.99
C ALA A 190 -21.19 -1.79 -15.99
N ARG A 191 -20.14 -2.58 -16.26
CA ARG A 191 -19.66 -3.64 -15.35
C ARG A 191 -19.21 -3.09 -14.00
N CYS A 192 -18.45 -1.98 -13.96
CA CYS A 192 -17.97 -1.36 -12.75
C CYS A 192 -19.14 -0.86 -11.89
N ARG A 193 -20.12 -0.17 -12.50
CA ARG A 193 -21.33 0.31 -11.81
C ARG A 193 -22.18 -0.84 -11.27
N ARG A 194 -22.35 -1.91 -12.06
CA ARG A 194 -23.09 -3.12 -11.66
C ARG A 194 -22.41 -3.82 -10.48
N HIS A 195 -21.08 -3.94 -10.52
CA HIS A 195 -20.27 -4.57 -9.47
C HIS A 195 -20.44 -3.88 -8.11
N LEU A 196 -20.49 -2.54 -8.12
CA LEU A 196 -20.73 -1.74 -6.91
C LEU A 196 -22.14 -1.94 -6.37
N ARG A 197 -23.16 -1.85 -7.23
CA ARG A 197 -24.57 -2.04 -6.83
C ARG A 197 -24.81 -3.43 -6.23
N LYS A 198 -24.22 -4.48 -6.82
CA LYS A 198 -24.29 -5.85 -6.29
C LYS A 198 -23.75 -6.00 -4.86
N ARG A 199 -22.92 -5.05 -4.40
CA ARG A 199 -22.32 -5.02 -3.06
C ARG A 199 -22.95 -3.95 -2.16
N GLY A 200 -24.09 -3.38 -2.56
CA GLY A 200 -24.77 -2.32 -1.81
C GLY A 200 -24.06 -0.97 -1.85
N MET A 201 -23.07 -0.77 -2.74
CA MET A 201 -22.33 0.49 -2.82
C MET A 201 -22.91 1.41 -3.91
N THR A 202 -23.07 2.68 -3.59
CA THR A 202 -23.50 3.68 -4.57
C THR A 202 -22.36 4.02 -5.54
N PRO A 203 -22.50 3.81 -6.86
CA PRO A 203 -21.46 4.15 -7.83
C PRO A 203 -21.42 5.66 -8.08
N ARG A 204 -20.32 6.31 -7.72
CA ARG A 204 -20.01 7.72 -8.03
C ARG A 204 -18.86 7.82 -9.03
N ILE A 205 -19.07 7.18 -10.18
CA ILE A 205 -18.13 7.16 -11.30
C ILE A 205 -18.48 8.27 -12.27
N ALA A 206 -17.50 9.11 -12.61
CA ALA A 206 -17.64 10.19 -13.58
C ALA A 206 -17.99 9.66 -14.97
N ARG A 207 -18.92 10.31 -15.69
CA ARG A 207 -19.34 9.86 -17.04
C ARG A 207 -18.46 10.44 -18.15
N ARG A 208 -18.04 9.59 -19.10
CA ARG A 208 -17.34 10.02 -20.32
C ARG A 208 -18.27 10.87 -21.19
N GLY A 209 -17.74 11.92 -21.81
CA GLY A 209 -18.50 12.83 -22.69
C GLY A 209 -19.53 13.75 -22.03
N ILE A 210 -19.86 13.56 -20.74
CA ILE A 210 -20.90 14.34 -20.04
C ILE A 210 -20.30 15.33 -19.04
N GLU A 211 -19.48 14.83 -18.11
CA GLU A 211 -18.90 15.69 -17.09
C GLU A 211 -17.71 16.46 -17.68
N LYS A 212 -17.52 17.73 -17.31
CA LYS A 212 -16.31 18.49 -17.69
C LYS A 212 -15.11 18.05 -16.84
N ASN A 213 -13.89 18.15 -17.38
CA ASN A 213 -12.66 17.70 -16.69
C ASN A 213 -12.24 18.62 -15.52
N ASP A 214 -12.87 19.78 -15.40
CA ASP A 214 -12.61 20.86 -14.44
C ASP A 214 -13.18 20.60 -13.03
N ARG A 215 -14.24 19.78 -12.89
CA ARG A 215 -14.95 19.54 -11.61
C ARG A 215 -14.64 18.20 -10.93
N LEU A 216 -13.72 17.40 -11.48
CA LEU A 216 -13.39 16.05 -10.99
C LEU A 216 -12.76 16.01 -9.57
N GLY A 217 -12.34 17.16 -9.02
CA GLY A 217 -11.39 17.22 -7.89
C GLY A 217 -11.94 17.23 -6.45
N LYS A 218 -13.24 17.47 -6.18
CA LYS A 218 -13.69 17.72 -4.77
C LYS A 218 -13.52 16.53 -3.82
N HIS A 219 -13.54 15.30 -4.33
CA HIS A 219 -13.49 14.08 -3.51
C HIS A 219 -12.40 13.09 -3.94
N ARG A 220 -11.95 13.18 -5.21
CA ARG A 220 -10.86 12.35 -5.72
C ARG A 220 -9.48 12.83 -5.26
N TRP A 221 -9.32 14.10 -4.92
CA TRP A 221 -8.04 14.64 -4.41
C TRP A 221 -7.48 13.84 -3.22
N VAL A 222 -8.35 13.16 -2.46
CA VAL A 222 -7.96 12.31 -1.33
C VAL A 222 -7.10 11.13 -1.78
N VAL A 223 -7.49 10.41 -2.84
CA VAL A 223 -6.71 9.28 -3.36
C VAL A 223 -5.46 9.75 -4.08
N GLU A 224 -5.54 10.86 -4.81
CA GLU A 224 -4.37 11.52 -5.42
C GLU A 224 -3.34 11.93 -4.35
N ARG A 225 -3.81 12.50 -3.23
CA ARG A 225 -2.97 12.84 -2.08
C ARG A 225 -2.33 11.59 -1.46
N THR A 226 -3.08 10.49 -1.29
CA THR A 226 -2.49 9.26 -0.76
C THR A 226 -1.45 8.68 -1.73
N HIS A 227 -1.65 8.80 -3.05
CA HIS A 227 -0.61 8.51 -4.02
C HIS A 227 0.61 9.43 -3.87
N ALA A 228 0.43 10.72 -3.58
CA ALA A 228 1.53 11.63 -3.29
C ALA A 228 2.29 11.23 -2.01
N TRP A 229 1.59 10.79 -0.95
CA TRP A 229 2.24 10.21 0.24
C TRP A 229 3.05 8.96 -0.10
N LEU A 230 2.53 8.06 -0.94
CA LEU A 230 3.27 6.90 -1.42
C LEU A 230 4.50 7.30 -2.26
N ALA A 231 4.42 8.36 -3.07
CA ALA A 231 5.55 8.90 -3.84
C ALA A 231 6.60 9.61 -2.97
N GLY A 232 6.23 10.00 -1.75
CA GLY A 232 7.13 10.54 -0.73
C GLY A 232 8.10 9.49 -0.17
N PHE A 233 7.82 8.20 -0.31
CA PHE A 233 8.78 7.14 0.01
C PHE A 233 9.76 6.97 -1.17
N GLY A 234 11.04 7.28 -0.95
CA GLY A 234 12.05 7.30 -2.01
C GLY A 234 12.08 6.00 -2.81
N LYS A 235 11.97 4.84 -2.14
CA LYS A 235 12.05 3.51 -2.78
C LYS A 235 10.86 3.20 -3.71
N LEU A 236 9.75 3.95 -3.57
CA LEU A 236 8.53 3.77 -4.35
C LEU A 236 8.35 4.79 -5.48
N ARG A 237 9.23 5.80 -5.56
CA ARG A 237 9.17 6.83 -6.60
C ARG A 237 9.47 6.26 -7.99
N ILE A 238 10.46 5.37 -8.06
CA ILE A 238 10.80 4.58 -9.23
C ILE A 238 10.87 3.12 -8.78
N ARG A 239 10.22 2.22 -9.52
CA ARG A 239 10.26 0.79 -9.21
C ARG A 239 11.56 0.20 -9.75
N PHE A 240 12.58 0.12 -8.91
CA PHE A 240 13.82 -0.62 -9.20
C PHE A 240 13.74 -2.10 -8.83
N GLU A 241 12.81 -2.48 -7.95
CA GLU A 241 12.61 -3.88 -7.55
C GLU A 241 12.10 -4.72 -8.73
N ARG A 242 12.91 -5.68 -9.18
CA ARG A 242 12.57 -6.59 -10.29
C ARG A 242 11.42 -7.52 -9.93
N SER A 243 11.48 -8.12 -8.74
CA SER A 243 10.44 -9.00 -8.20
C SER A 243 9.17 -8.21 -7.88
N LEU A 244 8.01 -8.70 -8.33
CA LEU A 244 6.73 -8.13 -7.92
C LEU A 244 6.48 -8.28 -6.43
N GLN A 245 6.86 -9.42 -5.83
CA GLN A 245 6.64 -9.70 -4.41
C GLN A 245 7.39 -8.70 -3.51
N THR A 246 8.66 -8.40 -3.82
CA THR A 246 9.41 -7.37 -3.07
C THR A 246 8.78 -5.99 -3.21
N HIS A 247 8.27 -5.65 -4.40
CA HIS A 247 7.60 -4.37 -4.61
C HIS A 247 6.26 -4.28 -3.86
N LEU A 248 5.45 -5.35 -3.87
CA LEU A 248 4.22 -5.43 -3.10
C LEU A 248 4.49 -5.35 -1.59
N ALA A 249 5.56 -5.97 -1.10
CA ALA A 249 5.97 -5.85 0.29
C ALA A 249 6.23 -4.39 0.69
N LEU A 250 6.99 -3.66 -0.12
CA LEU A 250 7.29 -2.23 0.12
C LEU A 250 6.03 -1.35 0.02
N LEU A 251 5.15 -1.60 -0.95
CA LEU A 251 3.89 -0.86 -1.11
C LEU A 251 2.94 -1.10 0.07
N THR A 252 2.80 -2.36 0.49
CA THR A 252 1.95 -2.76 1.61
C THR A 252 2.49 -2.19 2.92
N LEU A 253 3.81 -2.26 3.13
CA LEU A 253 4.47 -1.61 4.27
C LEU A 253 4.25 -0.09 4.25
N ALA A 254 4.36 0.57 3.09
CA ALA A 254 4.09 2.01 2.99
C ALA A 254 2.63 2.33 3.33
N CYS A 255 1.66 1.51 2.91
CA CYS A 255 0.25 1.65 3.30
C CYS A 255 0.06 1.46 4.81
N ALA A 256 0.71 0.46 5.40
CA ALA A 256 0.74 0.24 6.85
C ALA A 256 1.33 1.46 7.58
N VAL A 257 2.48 2.00 7.14
CA VAL A 257 3.08 3.21 7.72
C VAL A 257 2.14 4.41 7.64
N ILE A 258 1.42 4.58 6.52
CA ILE A 258 0.39 5.63 6.40
C ILE A 258 -0.72 5.42 7.43
N CYS A 259 -1.26 4.20 7.56
CA CYS A 259 -2.26 3.87 8.58
C CYS A 259 -1.74 4.16 10.00
N GLY A 260 -0.49 3.77 10.31
CA GLY A 260 0.16 4.03 11.59
C GLY A 260 0.22 5.52 11.94
N ARG A 261 0.44 6.41 10.97
CA ARG A 261 0.40 7.86 11.19
C ARG A 261 -0.99 8.40 11.57
N PHE A 262 -2.05 7.70 11.18
CA PHE A 262 -3.40 8.02 11.65
C PHE A 262 -3.60 7.47 13.07
N VAL A 263 -3.17 6.23 13.35
CA VAL A 263 -3.27 5.62 14.69
C VAL A 263 -2.52 6.44 15.74
N ASP A 264 -1.29 6.87 15.45
CA ASP A 264 -0.44 7.69 16.34
C ASP A 264 -1.08 9.05 16.76
N ARG A 265 -2.22 9.45 16.18
CA ARG A 265 -2.94 10.67 16.59
C ARG A 265 -3.93 10.43 17.73
N PHE A 266 -4.21 9.17 18.05
CA PHE A 266 -5.26 8.77 18.98
C PHE A 266 -4.76 7.82 20.08
N CYS A 267 -3.53 7.31 19.95
CA CYS A 267 -2.81 6.49 20.92
C CYS A 267 -1.58 7.25 21.43
#